data_AF-A0A9E7EZH8-F1
#
_entry.id   AF-A0A9E7EZH8-F1
#
_cell.length_a   1.000
_cell.length_b   1.000
_cell.length_c   1.000
_cell.angle_alpha   90.00
_cell.angle_beta   90.00
_cell.angle_gamma   90.00
#
_symmetry.space_group_name_H-M   'P 1'
#
loop_
_entity.id
_entity.type
_entity.pdbx_description
1 polymer ?
#
loop_
_entity_poly.entity_id
_entity_poly.type
_entity_poly.pdbx_seq_one_letter_code
_entity_poly.pdbx_strand_id
1 'polypeptide(L)'
;MALHGFGEKLHSGLATTVTTHLQEVSASIEAARDDQFLEELNRRWSEHDKALTVIRDLLALMDTTNVSESHKTPVLRLGLDLWRDNVIHSKEIEARLPHALLRIIQRERMGEKDFEKPFLDDSAIFYAGESRVLIECCDCREYLKMVERRLGEEKERASHYLADRTEPKILGIVEEEMIAKHMRRLVHMDSGGVSTIRDLMTSHLRETGQQLSLACVPDMNVLCKNPMNNDIAEDDVFCVNDNFTSNLFQVKIDTAAAEEESEQQEIRQKVEEARKYQIDAAIIRVMKAQRVLNLNSLVTEVAKQLQPRVLPDPAVIKKRIESLIEREYLEDNRNQYQYIA
;
A
#
# COMPACT_ATOMS: atom_id res chain seq x y z
N MET A 1 4.64 61.30 20.42
CA MET A 1 5.75 61.66 19.52
C MET A 1 5.33 61.99 18.07
N ALA A 2 4.08 61.73 17.63
CA ALA A 2 3.61 62.02 16.27
C ALA A 2 3.22 63.50 15.98
N LEU A 3 3.30 64.40 16.96
CA LEU A 3 2.84 65.80 16.84
C LEU A 3 3.92 66.82 16.43
N HIS A 4 5.18 66.40 16.22
CA HIS A 4 6.31 67.33 15.99
C HIS A 4 7.26 66.92 14.85
N GLY A 5 6.77 66.56 13.66
CA GLY A 5 7.64 66.41 12.47
C GLY A 5 8.68 65.27 12.53
N PHE A 6 8.60 64.37 13.52
CA PHE A 6 9.52 63.24 13.70
C PHE A 6 9.20 62.02 12.81
N GLY A 7 8.19 62.10 11.93
CA GLY A 7 7.73 60.99 11.09
C GLY A 7 8.81 60.42 10.15
N GLU A 8 9.70 61.28 9.63
CA GLU A 8 10.90 60.88 8.85
C GLU A 8 11.85 59.98 9.65
N LYS A 9 12.18 60.39 10.87
CA LYS A 9 13.13 59.67 11.74
C LYS A 9 12.54 58.35 12.21
N LEU A 10 11.22 58.29 12.44
CA LEU A 10 10.59 57.04 12.83
C LEU A 10 10.46 56.07 11.65
N HIS A 11 10.13 56.54 10.44
CA HIS A 11 10.03 55.67 9.25
C HIS A 11 11.39 55.10 8.85
N SER A 12 12.44 55.94 8.83
CA SER A 12 13.82 55.47 8.61
C SER A 12 14.33 54.55 9.73
N GLY A 13 14.00 54.86 10.98
CA GLY A 13 14.33 54.02 12.14
C GLY A 13 13.63 52.65 12.09
N LEU A 14 12.35 52.62 11.68
CA LEU A 14 11.60 51.39 11.47
C LEU A 14 12.22 50.56 10.34
N ALA A 15 12.48 51.18 9.19
CA ALA A 15 13.10 50.50 8.04
C ALA A 15 14.45 49.89 8.43
N THR A 16 15.29 50.62 9.17
CA THR A 16 16.61 50.14 9.62
C THR A 16 16.48 48.95 10.59
N THR A 17 15.57 49.05 11.57
CA THR A 17 15.32 47.99 12.55
C THR A 17 14.80 46.72 11.87
N VAL A 18 13.81 46.86 10.98
CA VAL A 18 13.23 45.72 10.24
C VAL A 18 14.27 45.11 9.30
N THR A 19 15.07 45.92 8.61
CA THR A 19 16.15 45.43 7.74
C THR A 19 17.16 44.58 8.52
N THR A 20 17.62 45.07 9.67
CA THR A 20 18.57 44.34 10.53
C THR A 20 17.99 43.01 10.99
N HIS A 21 16.74 43.00 11.44
CA HIS A 21 16.04 41.77 11.82
C HIS A 21 15.88 40.79 10.64
N LEU A 22 15.54 41.28 9.45
CA LEU A 22 15.36 40.44 8.27
C LEU A 22 16.66 39.81 7.77
N GLN A 23 17.81 40.45 8.00
CA GLN A 23 19.12 39.84 7.72
C GLN A 23 19.39 38.64 8.63
N GLU A 24 19.03 38.71 9.92
CA GLU A 24 19.12 37.57 10.83
C GLU A 24 18.15 36.44 10.44
N VAL A 25 16.93 36.81 10.02
CA VAL A 25 15.93 35.86 9.51
C VAL A 25 16.43 35.18 8.23
N SER A 26 17.02 35.93 7.29
CA SER A 26 17.61 35.36 6.07
C SER A 26 18.68 34.33 6.41
N ALA A 27 19.63 34.67 7.30
CA ALA A 27 20.68 33.74 7.73
C ALA A 27 20.11 32.46 8.38
N SER A 28 19.03 32.58 9.16
CA SER A 28 18.33 31.42 9.75
C SER A 28 17.71 30.51 8.68
N ILE A 29 17.13 31.09 7.62
CA ILE A 29 16.51 30.34 6.52
C ILE A 29 17.58 29.68 5.64
N GLU A 30 18.69 30.39 5.38
CA GLU A 30 19.83 29.88 4.62
C GLU A 30 20.48 28.67 5.31
N ALA A 31 20.56 28.68 6.64
CA ALA A 31 21.07 27.57 7.44
C ALA A 31 20.13 26.35 7.50
N ALA A 32 18.88 26.47 7.06
CA ALA A 32 17.92 25.37 7.08
C ALA A 32 18.32 24.23 6.14
N ARG A 33 18.06 22.98 6.55
CA ARG A 33 18.27 21.80 5.70
C ARG A 33 17.33 21.78 4.51
N ASP A 34 17.70 21.05 3.46
CA ASP A 34 16.95 21.03 2.20
C ASP A 34 15.50 20.57 2.36
N ASP A 35 15.26 19.57 3.20
CA ASP A 35 13.94 19.03 3.51
C ASP A 35 13.07 19.96 4.37
N GLN A 36 13.67 20.89 5.11
CA GLN A 36 13.01 21.82 6.03
C GLN A 36 12.97 23.27 5.51
N PHE A 37 13.68 23.57 4.43
CA PHE A 37 13.86 24.93 3.90
C PHE A 37 12.55 25.68 3.64
N LEU A 38 11.60 25.06 2.95
CA LEU A 38 10.31 25.71 2.63
C LEU A 38 9.41 25.86 3.85
N GLU A 39 9.50 24.94 4.81
CA GLU A 39 8.78 25.02 6.08
C GLU A 39 9.29 26.20 6.91
N GLU A 40 10.61 26.33 7.04
CA GLU A 40 11.24 27.44 7.75
C GLU A 40 10.96 28.78 7.07
N LEU A 41 11.08 28.87 5.74
CA LEU A 41 10.75 30.07 4.97
C LEU A 41 9.29 30.51 5.20
N ASN A 42 8.35 29.57 5.13
CA ASN A 42 6.93 29.86 5.33
C ASN A 42 6.60 30.24 6.79
N ARG A 43 7.26 29.60 7.76
CA ARG A 43 7.14 29.93 9.18
C ARG A 43 7.60 31.35 9.46
N ARG A 44 8.79 31.72 8.96
CA ARG A 44 9.36 33.07 9.12
C ARG A 44 8.54 34.14 8.42
N TRP A 45 8.01 33.86 7.23
CA TRP A 45 7.07 34.75 6.55
C TRP A 45 5.81 35.00 7.39
N SER A 46 5.23 33.94 7.95
CA SER A 46 4.02 34.04 8.77
C SER A 46 4.26 34.83 10.07
N GLU A 47 5.45 34.72 10.67
CA GLU A 47 5.85 35.53 11.82
C GLU A 47 6.02 37.01 11.44
N HIS A 48 6.68 37.29 10.31
CA HIS A 48 6.87 38.64 9.78
C HIS A 48 5.55 39.33 9.45
N ASP A 49 4.63 38.65 8.77
CA ASP A 49 3.32 39.20 8.40
C ASP A 49 2.46 39.56 9.63
N LYS A 50 2.48 38.71 10.66
CA LYS A 50 1.84 38.99 11.96
C LYS A 50 2.48 40.20 12.64
N ALA A 51 3.81 40.26 12.68
CA ALA A 51 4.53 41.38 13.28
C ALA A 51 4.25 42.70 12.55
N LEU A 52 4.23 42.69 11.21
CA LEU A 52 3.90 43.85 10.39
C LEU A 52 2.47 44.34 10.63
N THR A 53 1.51 43.44 10.83
CA THR A 53 0.13 43.80 11.17
C THR A 53 0.08 44.56 12.49
N VAL A 54 0.79 44.08 13.53
CA VAL A 54 0.87 44.77 14.82
C VAL A 54 1.58 46.11 14.70
N ILE A 55 2.71 46.18 13.99
CA ILE A 55 3.46 47.42 13.77
C ILE A 55 2.59 48.45 13.03
N ARG A 56 1.86 48.02 11.99
CA ARG A 56 0.91 48.87 11.27
C ARG A 56 -0.15 49.42 12.22
N ASP A 57 -0.75 48.58 13.06
CA ASP A 57 -1.83 49.00 13.95
C ASP A 57 -1.33 49.99 15.02
N LEU A 58 -0.12 49.79 15.54
CA LEU A 58 0.54 50.73 16.47
C LEU A 58 0.90 52.07 15.80
N LEU A 59 1.25 52.03 14.50
CA LEU A 59 1.64 53.20 13.71
C LEU A 59 0.49 53.76 12.85
N ALA A 60 -0.74 53.25 13.01
CA ALA A 60 -1.90 53.64 12.20
C ALA A 60 -2.22 55.15 12.33
N LEU A 61 -1.96 55.74 13.51
CA LEU A 61 -2.06 57.18 13.73
C LEU A 61 -1.06 58.00 12.91
N MET A 62 0.06 57.41 12.48
CA MET A 62 1.05 58.06 11.64
C MET A 62 0.75 57.93 10.15
N ASP A 63 0.27 56.77 9.70
CA ASP A 63 -0.16 56.59 8.30
C ASP A 63 -1.39 57.47 7.99
N THR A 64 -2.23 57.78 8.97
CA THR A 64 -3.38 58.68 8.80
C THR A 64 -3.03 60.18 8.86
N THR A 65 -1.90 60.56 9.48
CA THR A 65 -1.51 61.98 9.66
C THR A 65 -0.36 62.44 8.75
N ASN A 66 0.47 61.54 8.20
CA ASN A 66 1.61 61.89 7.34
C ASN A 66 1.42 61.59 5.85
N VAL A 67 0.35 60.88 5.45
CA VAL A 67 0.09 60.52 4.04
C VAL A 67 -0.48 61.70 3.23
N SER A 68 -0.95 62.78 3.88
CA SER A 68 -1.41 63.98 3.17
C SER A 68 -0.31 64.97 2.76
N GLU A 69 0.93 64.84 3.26
CA GLU A 69 2.03 65.78 2.95
C GLU A 69 3.34 65.13 2.46
N SER A 70 3.46 63.79 2.46
CA SER A 70 4.67 63.10 1.96
C SER A 70 4.35 61.83 1.18
N HIS A 71 4.93 61.66 -0.01
CA HIS A 71 4.82 60.48 -0.89
C HIS A 71 5.47 59.21 -0.31
N LYS A 72 5.16 58.84 0.94
CA LYS A 72 5.81 57.73 1.64
C LYS A 72 5.08 56.41 1.43
N THR A 73 5.86 55.35 1.27
CA THR A 73 5.38 53.97 1.20
C THR A 73 4.69 53.58 2.52
N PRO A 74 3.43 53.12 2.51
CA PRO A 74 2.72 52.65 3.69
C PRO A 74 3.50 51.56 4.42
N VAL A 75 3.38 51.47 5.75
CA VAL A 75 4.18 50.55 6.58
C VAL A 75 4.06 49.09 6.13
N LEU A 76 2.85 48.67 5.74
CA LEU A 76 2.63 47.32 5.22
C LEU A 76 3.43 47.09 3.92
N ARG A 77 3.40 48.05 2.99
CA ARG A 77 4.12 47.95 1.72
C ARG A 77 5.63 47.98 1.93
N LEU A 78 6.13 48.83 2.84
CA LEU A 78 7.53 48.84 3.24
C LEU A 78 7.97 47.48 3.77
N GLY A 79 7.17 46.86 4.65
CA GLY A 79 7.47 45.54 5.20
C GLY A 79 7.54 44.43 4.15
N LEU A 80 6.69 44.49 3.12
CA LEU A 80 6.71 43.56 1.98
C LEU A 80 7.96 43.76 1.10
N ASP A 81 8.29 45.01 0.80
CA ASP A 81 9.45 45.34 -0.03
C ASP A 81 10.76 44.95 0.71
N LEU A 82 10.86 45.24 2.01
CA LEU A 82 12.00 44.82 2.83
C LEU A 82 12.16 43.29 2.91
N TRP A 83 11.06 42.54 3.04
CA TRP A 83 11.11 41.06 2.99
C TRP A 83 11.61 40.55 1.64
N ARG A 84 11.05 41.09 0.55
CA ARG A 84 11.46 40.73 -0.81
C ARG A 84 12.96 40.94 -0.99
N ASP A 85 13.45 42.11 -0.62
CA ASP A 85 14.81 42.54 -0.93
C ASP A 85 15.87 41.91 0.00
N ASN A 86 15.53 41.63 1.26
CA ASN A 86 16.49 41.08 2.23
C ASN A 86 16.41 39.57 2.42
N VAL A 87 15.28 38.93 2.12
CA VAL A 87 15.10 37.48 2.31
C VAL A 87 14.99 36.77 0.97
N ILE A 88 14.01 37.15 0.12
CA ILE A 88 13.78 36.42 -1.13
C ILE A 88 14.91 36.62 -2.14
N HIS A 89 15.45 37.84 -2.24
CA HIS A 89 16.59 38.17 -3.09
C HIS A 89 17.96 37.95 -2.41
N SER A 90 18.02 37.24 -1.29
CA SER A 90 19.30 36.69 -0.82
C SER A 90 19.81 35.68 -1.86
N LYS A 91 21.10 35.72 -2.21
CA LYS A 91 21.68 34.92 -3.30
C LYS A 91 21.43 33.42 -3.10
N GLU A 92 21.57 32.96 -1.87
CA GLU A 92 21.40 31.57 -1.48
C GLU A 92 19.92 31.14 -1.56
N ILE A 93 19.00 31.98 -1.08
CA ILE A 93 17.55 31.70 -1.08
C ILE A 93 17.00 31.77 -2.50
N GLU A 94 17.37 32.79 -3.27
CA GLU A 94 16.93 32.99 -4.66
C GLU A 94 17.34 31.82 -5.56
N ALA A 95 18.57 31.30 -5.38
CA ALA A 95 19.04 30.13 -6.12
C ALA A 95 18.32 28.83 -5.71
N ARG A 96 17.98 28.67 -4.43
CA ARG A 96 17.42 27.43 -3.86
C ARG A 96 15.91 27.31 -4.03
N LEU A 97 15.19 28.42 -3.94
CA LEU A 97 13.72 28.44 -3.92
C LEU A 97 13.07 27.76 -5.13
N PRO A 98 13.48 28.01 -6.38
CA PRO A 98 12.89 27.33 -7.54
C PRO A 98 13.08 25.81 -7.50
N HIS A 99 14.25 25.35 -7.10
CA HIS A 99 14.56 23.92 -6.99
C HIS A 99 13.71 23.24 -5.91
N ALA A 100 13.55 23.90 -4.75
CA ALA A 100 12.74 23.38 -3.67
C ALA A 100 11.25 23.29 -4.07
N LEU A 101 10.71 24.28 -4.77
CA LEU A 101 9.33 24.27 -5.28
C LEU A 101 9.11 23.19 -6.35
N LEU A 102 10.04 23.07 -7.31
CA LEU A 102 9.98 22.02 -8.33
C LEU A 102 10.00 20.63 -7.70
N ARG A 103 10.79 20.41 -6.63
CA ARG A 103 10.84 19.15 -5.92
C ARG A 103 9.50 18.79 -5.27
N ILE A 104 8.77 19.76 -4.68
CA ILE A 104 7.42 19.50 -4.14
C ILE A 104 6.45 19.14 -5.27
N ILE A 105 6.45 19.89 -6.38
CA ILE A 105 5.57 19.62 -7.53
C ILE A 105 5.85 18.23 -8.12
N GLN A 106 7.12 17.87 -8.26
CA GLN A 106 7.50 16.54 -8.74
C GLN A 106 7.07 15.46 -7.75
N ARG A 107 7.22 15.69 -6.44
CA ARG A 107 6.78 14.75 -5.42
C ARG A 107 5.27 14.50 -5.46
N GLU A 108 4.48 15.55 -5.60
CA GLU A 108 3.02 15.46 -5.77
C GLU A 108 2.66 14.71 -7.06
N ARG A 109 3.30 15.05 -8.18
CA ARG A 109 3.08 14.38 -9.48
C ARG A 109 3.48 12.91 -9.47
N MET A 110 4.42 12.53 -8.62
CA MET A 110 4.89 11.16 -8.46
C MET A 110 4.10 10.38 -7.38
N GLY A 111 3.04 10.94 -6.81
CA GLY A 111 2.11 10.23 -5.90
C GLY A 111 2.72 9.72 -4.60
N GLU A 112 3.87 10.27 -4.19
CA GLU A 112 4.77 9.64 -3.20
C GLU A 112 4.22 9.59 -1.77
N LYS A 113 3.17 10.36 -1.44
CA LYS A 113 2.58 10.35 -0.09
C LYS A 113 1.08 10.08 -0.04
N ASP A 114 0.31 10.58 -1.02
CA ASP A 114 -1.15 10.51 -0.94
C ASP A 114 -1.74 9.21 -1.52
N PHE A 115 -1.02 8.54 -2.42
CA PHE A 115 -1.49 7.30 -3.04
C PHE A 115 -0.71 6.07 -2.57
N GLU A 116 0.62 6.11 -2.59
CA GLU A 116 1.44 4.90 -2.43
C GLU A 116 1.23 4.21 -1.08
N LYS A 117 1.15 4.97 0.02
CA LYS A 117 0.98 4.38 1.35
C LYS A 117 -0.39 3.70 1.53
N PRO A 118 -1.53 4.39 1.31
CA PRO A 118 -2.84 3.74 1.38
C PRO A 118 -2.94 2.53 0.44
N PHE A 119 -2.39 2.63 -0.77
CA PHE A 119 -2.38 1.54 -1.74
C PHE A 119 -1.64 0.29 -1.22
N LEU A 120 -0.45 0.47 -0.63
CA LEU A 120 0.34 -0.64 -0.07
C LEU A 120 -0.35 -1.22 1.18
N ASP A 121 -0.88 -0.37 2.06
CA ASP A 121 -1.60 -0.79 3.27
C ASP A 121 -2.86 -1.62 2.91
N ASP A 122 -3.67 -1.15 1.95
CA ASP A 122 -4.85 -1.87 1.45
C ASP A 122 -4.48 -3.18 0.74
N SER A 123 -3.37 -3.19 -0.01
CA SER A 123 -2.88 -4.40 -0.68
C SER A 123 -2.45 -5.47 0.33
N ALA A 124 -1.79 -5.08 1.41
CA ALA A 124 -1.41 -6.00 2.48
C ALA A 124 -2.65 -6.64 3.13
N ILE A 125 -3.69 -5.85 3.40
CA ILE A 125 -4.97 -6.36 3.92
C ILE A 125 -5.61 -7.35 2.93
N PHE A 126 -5.61 -7.03 1.64
CA PHE A 126 -6.16 -7.90 0.60
C PHE A 126 -5.43 -9.25 0.54
N TYR A 127 -4.09 -9.26 0.44
CA TYR A 127 -3.32 -10.50 0.33
C TYR A 127 -3.30 -11.30 1.65
N ALA A 128 -3.39 -10.64 2.81
CA ALA A 128 -3.59 -11.31 4.08
C ALA A 128 -4.94 -12.05 4.13
N GLY A 129 -6.01 -11.43 3.62
CA GLY A 129 -7.33 -12.05 3.53
C GLY A 129 -7.37 -13.20 2.52
N GLU A 130 -6.80 -12.98 1.34
CA GLU A 130 -6.77 -13.99 0.27
C GLU A 130 -5.95 -15.22 0.67
N SER A 131 -4.74 -15.02 1.23
CA SER A 131 -3.88 -16.11 1.68
C SER A 131 -4.55 -16.99 2.72
N ARG A 132 -5.21 -16.39 3.73
CA ARG A 132 -5.98 -17.11 4.76
C ARG A 132 -7.04 -18.03 4.16
N VAL A 133 -7.79 -17.55 3.16
CA VAL A 133 -8.83 -18.34 2.49
C VAL A 133 -8.22 -19.47 1.65
N LEU A 134 -7.18 -19.17 0.88
CA LEU A 134 -6.56 -20.14 -0.02
C LEU A 134 -5.88 -21.27 0.77
N ILE A 135 -5.21 -20.96 1.87
CA ILE A 135 -4.46 -21.97 2.64
C ILE A 135 -5.34 -22.96 3.39
N GLU A 136 -6.63 -22.65 3.56
CA GLU A 136 -7.62 -23.58 4.12
C GLU A 136 -8.23 -24.51 3.05
N CYS A 137 -8.12 -24.14 1.78
CA CYS A 137 -8.90 -24.75 0.70
C CYS A 137 -8.06 -25.41 -0.40
N CYS A 138 -6.78 -25.07 -0.50
CA CYS A 138 -5.86 -25.59 -1.51
C CYS A 138 -4.85 -26.56 -0.89
N ASP A 139 -4.33 -27.48 -1.71
CA ASP A 139 -3.08 -28.17 -1.39
C ASP A 139 -1.86 -27.26 -1.61
N CYS A 140 -0.66 -27.71 -1.23
CA CYS A 140 0.53 -26.86 -1.29
C CYS A 140 0.84 -26.41 -2.73
N ARG A 141 0.63 -27.31 -3.70
CA ARG A 141 0.91 -27.04 -5.12
C ARG A 141 -0.04 -26.00 -5.70
N GLU A 142 -1.33 -26.17 -5.45
CA GLU A 142 -2.37 -25.26 -5.91
C GLU A 142 -2.20 -23.87 -5.28
N TYR A 143 -1.88 -23.82 -3.99
CA TYR A 143 -1.62 -22.57 -3.29
C TYR A 143 -0.45 -21.81 -3.92
N LEU A 144 0.70 -22.47 -4.12
CA LEU A 144 1.89 -21.82 -4.67
C LEU A 144 1.70 -21.35 -6.12
N LYS A 145 0.94 -22.08 -6.94
CA LYS A 145 0.54 -21.61 -8.28
C LYS A 145 -0.30 -20.33 -8.23
N MET A 146 -1.16 -20.18 -7.22
CA MET A 146 -1.92 -18.95 -7.04
C MET A 146 -1.03 -17.79 -6.63
N VAL A 147 -0.06 -18.02 -5.75
CA VAL A 147 0.94 -17.01 -5.36
C VAL A 147 1.74 -16.53 -6.57
N GLU A 148 2.26 -17.47 -7.39
CA GLU A 148 3.00 -17.14 -8.61
C GLU A 148 2.15 -16.31 -9.58
N ARG A 149 0.88 -16.69 -9.78
CA ARG A 149 -0.05 -15.90 -10.60
C ARG A 149 -0.22 -14.47 -10.06
N ARG A 150 -0.37 -14.30 -8.74
CA ARG A 150 -0.51 -12.97 -8.12
C ARG A 150 0.74 -12.12 -8.28
N LEU A 151 1.93 -12.70 -8.12
CA LEU A 151 3.20 -12.00 -8.35
C LEU A 151 3.31 -11.52 -9.80
N GLY A 152 2.91 -12.35 -10.78
CA GLY A 152 2.88 -11.95 -12.19
C GLY A 152 1.91 -10.81 -12.48
N GLU A 153 0.69 -10.90 -11.97
CA GLU A 153 -0.34 -9.85 -12.10
C GLU A 153 0.12 -8.51 -11.49
N GLU A 154 0.77 -8.56 -10.32
CA GLU A 154 1.29 -7.37 -9.65
C GLU A 154 2.48 -6.75 -10.37
N LYS A 155 3.35 -7.58 -10.94
CA LYS A 155 4.45 -7.09 -11.78
C LYS A 155 3.94 -6.37 -13.02
N GLU A 156 2.96 -6.94 -13.71
CA GLU A 156 2.33 -6.31 -14.88
C GLU A 156 1.57 -5.03 -14.49
N ARG A 157 0.86 -5.05 -13.37
CA ARG A 157 0.13 -3.87 -12.88
C ARG A 157 1.09 -2.74 -12.50
N ALA A 158 2.17 -3.06 -11.79
CA ALA A 158 3.17 -2.09 -11.40
C ALA A 158 3.86 -1.45 -12.60
N SER A 159 4.25 -2.26 -13.60
CA SER A 159 4.94 -1.77 -14.79
C SER A 159 4.10 -0.80 -15.65
N HIS A 160 2.77 -0.94 -15.63
CA HIS A 160 1.87 -0.13 -16.45
C HIS A 160 1.29 1.09 -15.71
N TYR A 161 1.09 0.99 -14.40
CA TYR A 161 0.25 1.95 -13.67
C TYR A 161 0.92 2.58 -12.45
N LEU A 162 2.08 2.08 -12.00
CA LEU A 162 2.76 2.55 -10.79
C LEU A 162 4.14 3.11 -11.11
N ALA A 163 4.73 3.82 -10.14
CA ALA A 163 6.12 4.24 -10.24
C ALA A 163 7.07 3.05 -10.08
N ASP A 164 8.21 3.05 -10.78
CA ASP A 164 9.21 1.97 -10.75
C ASP A 164 9.64 1.56 -9.33
N ARG A 165 9.66 2.52 -8.40
CA ARG A 165 10.01 2.30 -6.98
C ARG A 165 8.93 1.56 -6.17
N THR A 166 7.71 1.48 -6.68
CA THR A 166 6.57 0.84 -6.01
C THR A 166 6.49 -0.65 -6.31
N GLU A 167 6.95 -1.08 -7.50
CA GLU A 167 7.04 -2.50 -7.90
C GLU A 167 7.71 -3.39 -6.83
N PRO A 168 8.95 -3.12 -6.36
CA PRO A 168 9.58 -3.97 -5.36
C PRO A 168 8.83 -3.99 -4.02
N LYS A 169 8.06 -2.95 -3.69
CA LYS A 169 7.29 -2.87 -2.44
C LYS A 169 6.03 -3.73 -2.51
N ILE A 170 5.27 -3.66 -3.61
CA ILE A 170 4.04 -4.44 -3.76
C ILE A 170 4.33 -5.93 -3.91
N LEU A 171 5.39 -6.30 -4.64
CA LEU A 171 5.83 -7.70 -4.73
C LEU A 171 6.26 -8.23 -3.35
N GLY A 172 7.00 -7.44 -2.57
CA GLY A 172 7.38 -7.81 -1.21
C GLY A 172 6.18 -8.02 -0.28
N ILE A 173 5.08 -7.28 -0.46
CA ILE A 173 3.83 -7.49 0.30
C ILE A 173 3.18 -8.83 -0.07
N VAL A 174 3.13 -9.18 -1.36
CA VAL A 174 2.59 -10.47 -1.81
C VAL A 174 3.41 -11.62 -1.22
N GLU A 175 4.75 -11.52 -1.28
CA GLU A 175 5.66 -12.52 -0.70
C GLU A 175 5.48 -12.66 0.81
N GLU A 176 5.43 -11.54 1.55
CA GLU A 176 5.28 -11.54 3.00
C GLU A 176 3.93 -12.15 3.42
N GLU A 177 2.83 -11.64 2.87
CA GLU A 177 1.47 -12.03 3.28
C GLU A 177 1.09 -13.42 2.80
N MET A 178 1.52 -13.83 1.61
CA MET A 178 1.14 -15.12 1.03
C MET A 178 2.16 -16.23 1.27
N ILE A 179 3.45 -15.95 1.45
CA ILE A 179 4.48 -16.97 1.64
C ILE A 179 5.04 -16.94 3.06
N ALA A 180 5.65 -15.83 3.46
CA ALA A 180 6.45 -15.77 4.69
C ALA A 180 5.63 -16.10 5.94
N LYS A 181 4.45 -15.49 6.10
CA LYS A 181 3.55 -15.73 7.24
C LYS A 181 2.98 -17.15 7.30
N HIS A 182 2.95 -17.84 6.16
CA HIS A 182 2.34 -19.17 6.03
C HIS A 182 3.34 -20.31 5.86
N MET A 183 4.65 -20.00 5.83
CA MET A 183 5.71 -20.95 5.49
C MET A 183 5.68 -22.23 6.34
N ARG A 184 5.49 -22.11 7.66
CA ARG A 184 5.38 -23.29 8.54
C ARG A 184 4.23 -24.20 8.14
N ARG A 185 3.10 -23.63 7.74
CA ARG A 185 1.90 -24.39 7.37
C ARG A 185 2.04 -25.01 5.99
N LEU A 186 2.63 -24.29 5.03
CA LEU A 186 2.91 -24.80 3.68
C LEU A 186 3.85 -26.01 3.68
N VAL A 187 4.86 -26.01 4.55
CA VAL A 187 5.81 -27.13 4.71
C VAL A 187 5.13 -28.40 5.23
N HIS A 188 4.07 -28.26 6.04
CA HIS A 188 3.41 -29.38 6.73
C HIS A 188 2.00 -29.68 6.20
N MET A 189 1.56 -29.01 5.13
CA MET A 189 0.18 -29.09 4.63
C MET A 189 -0.19 -30.46 4.07
N ASP A 190 0.80 -31.18 3.55
CA ASP A 190 0.68 -32.47 2.89
C ASP A 190 2.04 -33.21 2.96
N SER A 191 2.04 -34.55 2.83
CA SER A 191 3.26 -35.38 2.90
C SER A 191 4.27 -35.10 1.77
N GLY A 192 3.93 -34.20 0.84
CA GLY A 192 4.77 -33.72 -0.25
C GLY A 192 4.87 -32.20 -0.35
N GLY A 193 4.48 -31.43 0.67
CA GLY A 193 4.58 -29.97 0.66
C GLY A 193 6.03 -29.51 0.48
N VAL A 194 6.95 -30.17 1.19
CA VAL A 194 8.40 -29.94 1.09
C VAL A 194 8.96 -30.22 -0.31
N SER A 195 8.57 -31.35 -0.92
CA SER A 195 9.02 -31.68 -2.27
C SER A 195 8.40 -30.74 -3.31
N THR A 196 7.14 -30.35 -3.11
CA THR A 196 6.44 -29.41 -4.00
C THR A 196 7.06 -28.02 -3.94
N ILE A 197 7.36 -27.50 -2.74
CA ILE A 197 8.07 -26.22 -2.56
C ILE A 197 9.43 -26.28 -3.26
N ARG A 198 10.18 -27.37 -3.08
CA ARG A 198 11.48 -27.58 -3.75
C ARG A 198 11.35 -27.58 -5.27
N ASP A 199 10.44 -28.38 -5.82
CA ASP A 199 10.26 -28.51 -7.27
C ASP A 199 9.80 -27.20 -7.90
N LEU A 200 8.88 -26.48 -7.23
CA LEU A 200 8.32 -25.23 -7.73
C LEU A 200 9.32 -24.08 -7.63
N MET A 201 10.11 -24.00 -6.56
CA MET A 201 11.24 -23.06 -6.47
C MET A 201 12.32 -23.36 -7.51
N THR A 202 12.62 -24.64 -7.77
CA THR A 202 13.62 -25.03 -8.78
C THR A 202 13.12 -24.70 -10.20
N SER A 203 11.82 -24.89 -10.47
CA SER A 203 11.19 -24.52 -11.75
C SER A 203 11.14 -23.01 -11.93
N HIS A 204 10.73 -22.27 -10.89
CA HIS A 204 10.63 -20.82 -10.93
C HIS A 204 12.00 -20.18 -11.13
N LEU A 205 13.04 -20.62 -10.40
CA LEU A 205 14.43 -20.16 -10.60
C LEU A 205 14.98 -20.46 -12.00
N ARG A 206 14.50 -21.51 -12.68
CA ARG A 206 14.86 -21.83 -14.07
C ARG A 206 14.16 -20.95 -15.09
N GLU A 207 12.91 -20.56 -14.84
CA GLU A 207 12.11 -19.74 -15.76
C GLU A 207 12.39 -18.23 -15.58
N THR A 208 12.65 -17.77 -14.35
CA THR A 208 12.98 -16.38 -14.02
C THR A 208 14.48 -16.20 -13.82
N GLY A 209 15.27 -16.36 -14.89
CA GLY A 209 16.73 -16.16 -14.93
C GLY A 209 17.27 -14.81 -14.40
N GLN A 210 16.44 -13.96 -13.82
CA GLN A 210 16.77 -12.94 -12.83
C GLN A 210 15.47 -12.63 -12.05
N GLN A 211 15.59 -12.53 -10.72
CA GLN A 211 14.54 -12.19 -9.74
C GLN A 211 13.71 -13.38 -9.20
N LEU A 212 14.29 -14.13 -8.26
CA LEU A 212 13.62 -14.37 -6.97
C LEU A 212 14.63 -14.82 -5.92
N SER A 213 15.13 -13.81 -5.21
CA SER A 213 15.86 -13.92 -3.95
C SER A 213 14.90 -14.37 -2.85
N LEU A 214 14.45 -15.64 -2.88
CA LEU A 214 13.92 -16.30 -1.68
C LEU A 214 14.97 -17.19 -1.01
N ALA A 215 15.98 -17.64 -1.76
CA ALA A 215 17.12 -18.39 -1.24
C ALA A 215 18.16 -17.51 -0.51
N CYS A 216 18.06 -16.17 -0.65
CA CYS A 216 19.06 -15.23 -0.17
C CYS A 216 18.47 -13.98 0.52
N VAL A 217 17.21 -14.02 0.99
CA VAL A 217 16.75 -12.99 1.94
C VAL A 217 17.59 -13.16 3.21
N PRO A 218 18.34 -12.14 3.65
CA PRO A 218 19.03 -12.19 4.93
C PRO A 218 18.01 -12.55 6.02
N ASP A 219 18.34 -13.53 6.87
CA ASP A 219 17.52 -14.05 7.99
C ASP A 219 16.43 -15.08 7.65
N MET A 220 16.20 -15.46 6.38
CA MET A 220 15.12 -16.41 6.00
C MET A 220 15.60 -17.72 5.35
N ASN A 221 16.87 -18.12 5.52
CA ASN A 221 17.54 -19.29 4.91
C ASN A 221 16.76 -20.64 4.98
N VAL A 222 15.71 -20.84 4.17
CA VAL A 222 14.84 -22.03 4.18
C VAL A 222 15.40 -23.17 3.31
N LEU A 223 16.19 -22.84 2.28
CA LEU A 223 16.87 -23.80 1.42
C LEU A 223 18.39 -23.54 1.43
N CYS A 224 19.16 -24.61 1.48
CA CYS A 224 20.62 -24.61 1.36
C CYS A 224 21.01 -25.00 -0.07
N LYS A 225 21.87 -24.19 -0.69
CA LYS A 225 22.42 -24.46 -2.01
C LYS A 225 23.72 -25.27 -1.90
N ASN A 226 23.92 -26.25 -2.78
CA ASN A 226 25.16 -27.00 -2.88
C ASN A 226 25.62 -27.11 -4.34
N PRO A 227 26.82 -26.58 -4.70
CA PRO A 227 27.76 -25.84 -3.85
C PRO A 227 27.28 -24.43 -3.46
N MET A 228 27.61 -24.01 -2.24
CA MET A 228 27.20 -22.70 -1.71
C MET A 228 27.99 -21.58 -2.38
N ASN A 229 27.35 -20.86 -3.30
CA ASN A 229 27.90 -19.67 -3.96
C ASN A 229 26.74 -18.72 -4.35
N ASN A 230 27.07 -17.50 -4.78
CA ASN A 230 26.07 -16.49 -5.14
C ASN A 230 25.44 -16.68 -6.54
N ASP A 231 25.95 -17.61 -7.36
CA ASP A 231 25.60 -17.73 -8.79
C ASP A 231 24.96 -19.09 -9.10
N ILE A 232 23.70 -19.12 -9.55
CA ILE A 232 22.95 -20.38 -9.77
C ILE A 232 23.34 -21.01 -11.13
N ALA A 233 23.93 -22.20 -11.09
CA ALA A 233 24.31 -23.04 -12.22
C ALA A 233 23.30 -24.18 -12.46
N GLU A 234 23.30 -24.76 -13.67
CA GLU A 234 22.32 -25.79 -14.07
C GLU A 234 22.42 -27.10 -13.28
N ASP A 235 23.57 -27.37 -12.68
CA ASP A 235 23.93 -28.56 -11.91
C ASP A 235 23.83 -28.37 -10.38
N ASP A 236 23.42 -27.19 -9.91
CA ASP A 236 23.27 -26.90 -8.49
C ASP A 236 22.10 -27.70 -7.87
N VAL A 237 22.33 -28.23 -6.67
CA VAL A 237 21.32 -28.99 -5.90
C VAL A 237 20.91 -28.19 -4.67
N PHE A 238 19.60 -28.02 -4.49
CA PHE A 238 19.02 -27.34 -3.33
C PHE A 238 18.42 -28.34 -2.34
N CYS A 239 18.85 -28.22 -1.09
CA CYS A 239 18.40 -29.03 0.04
C CYS A 239 17.57 -28.19 1.00
N VAL A 240 16.66 -28.83 1.74
CA VAL A 240 15.91 -28.16 2.82
C VAL A 240 16.88 -27.80 3.95
N ASN A 241 16.82 -26.55 4.43
CA ASN A 241 17.57 -26.18 5.61
C ASN A 241 16.81 -26.65 6.85
N ASP A 242 17.11 -27.86 7.32
CA ASP A 242 16.52 -28.42 8.54
C ASP A 242 16.94 -27.63 9.81
N ASN A 243 17.94 -26.75 9.72
CA ASN A 243 18.39 -25.86 10.80
C ASN A 243 17.79 -24.45 10.71
N PHE A 244 16.75 -24.24 9.91
CA PHE A 244 16.10 -22.93 9.76
C PHE A 244 15.56 -22.42 11.11
N THR A 245 16.01 -21.22 11.51
CA THR A 245 15.48 -20.47 12.66
C THR A 245 15.15 -19.05 12.22
N SER A 246 13.89 -18.64 12.35
CA SER A 246 13.46 -17.26 12.07
C SER A 246 13.54 -16.38 13.32
N ASN A 247 14.14 -15.20 13.19
CA ASN A 247 14.18 -14.19 14.26
C ASN A 247 12.91 -13.31 14.32
N LEU A 248 11.90 -13.57 13.48
CA LEU A 248 10.64 -12.87 13.54
C LEU A 248 9.72 -13.47 14.63
N PHE A 249 9.72 -12.74 15.74
CA PHE A 249 8.74 -12.73 16.84
C PHE A 249 8.94 -13.72 18.01
N GLN A 250 9.56 -13.21 19.08
CA GLN A 250 9.19 -13.58 20.45
C GLN A 250 7.96 -12.75 20.83
N VAL A 251 6.75 -13.31 20.64
CA VAL A 251 5.50 -12.64 21.04
C VAL A 251 5.35 -12.85 22.54
N LYS A 252 5.38 -11.77 23.31
CA LYS A 252 4.80 -11.78 24.65
C LYS A 252 3.28 -11.73 24.45
N ILE A 253 2.63 -12.89 24.55
CA ILE A 253 1.18 -13.03 24.42
C ILE A 253 0.58 -12.57 25.75
N ASP A 254 0.04 -11.36 25.78
CA ASP A 254 -1.03 -11.03 26.72
C ASP A 254 -2.37 -11.33 26.04
N THR A 255 -3.23 -12.03 26.78
CA THR A 255 -4.42 -12.74 26.36
C THR A 255 -5.52 -11.86 25.76
N ALA A 256 -5.83 -12.05 24.47
CA ALA A 256 -7.06 -11.63 23.79
C ALA A 256 -7.61 -12.73 22.82
N ALA A 257 -7.35 -14.00 23.11
CA ALA A 257 -7.65 -15.12 22.20
C ALA A 257 -9.15 -15.43 21.98
N ALA A 258 -10.03 -14.97 22.86
CA ALA A 258 -11.44 -15.39 22.84
C ALA A 258 -12.32 -14.59 21.86
N GLU A 259 -11.99 -13.32 21.57
CA GLU A 259 -12.78 -12.49 20.65
C GLU A 259 -12.42 -12.76 19.18
N GLU A 260 -11.13 -12.98 18.88
CA GLU A 260 -10.68 -13.31 17.52
C GLU A 260 -11.17 -14.67 17.02
N GLU A 261 -11.27 -15.69 17.88
CA GLU A 261 -11.80 -17.01 17.49
C GLU A 261 -13.29 -16.93 17.10
N SER A 262 -14.06 -16.09 17.80
CA SER A 262 -15.49 -15.88 17.54
C SER A 262 -15.72 -15.18 16.20
N GLU A 263 -15.00 -14.10 15.91
CA GLU A 263 -15.11 -13.38 14.64
C GLU A 263 -14.62 -14.23 13.46
N GLN A 264 -13.55 -15.00 13.65
CA GLN A 264 -13.07 -15.93 12.61
C GLN A 264 -14.07 -17.05 12.32
N GLN A 265 -14.81 -17.54 13.33
CA GLN A 265 -15.85 -18.55 13.15
C GLN A 265 -17.03 -18.00 12.33
N GLU A 266 -17.45 -16.76 12.58
CA GLU A 266 -18.53 -16.12 11.83
C GLU A 266 -18.15 -15.86 10.38
N ILE A 267 -16.92 -15.40 10.12
CA ILE A 267 -16.43 -15.17 8.75
C ILE A 267 -16.35 -16.50 7.99
N ARG A 268 -15.84 -17.56 8.62
CA ARG A 268 -15.81 -18.92 8.04
C ARG A 268 -17.21 -19.39 7.62
N GLN A 269 -18.21 -19.21 8.49
CA GLN A 269 -19.59 -19.60 8.18
C GLN A 269 -20.16 -18.82 6.99
N LYS A 270 -19.97 -17.49 6.95
CA LYS A 270 -20.46 -16.65 5.85
C LYS A 270 -19.83 -17.03 4.50
N VAL A 271 -18.53 -17.33 4.49
CA VAL A 271 -17.83 -17.77 3.27
C VAL A 271 -18.33 -19.15 2.81
N GLU A 272 -18.52 -20.08 3.73
CA GLU A 272 -19.02 -21.42 3.40
C GLU A 272 -20.47 -21.37 2.89
N GLU A 273 -21.31 -20.49 3.44
CA GLU A 273 -22.65 -20.23 2.94
C GLU A 273 -22.65 -19.62 1.53
N ALA A 274 -21.80 -18.62 1.28
CA ALA A 274 -21.67 -18.02 -0.06
C ALA A 274 -21.28 -19.06 -1.13
N ARG A 275 -20.38 -19.99 -0.78
CA ARG A 275 -19.99 -21.11 -1.66
C ARG A 275 -21.16 -22.05 -1.94
N LYS A 276 -22.00 -22.36 -0.94
CA LYS A 276 -23.22 -23.18 -1.12
C LYS A 276 -24.17 -22.52 -2.11
N TYR A 277 -24.44 -21.22 -1.98
CA TYR A 277 -25.31 -20.50 -2.90
C TYR A 277 -24.75 -20.42 -4.32
N GLN A 278 -23.43 -20.30 -4.48
CA GLN A 278 -22.79 -20.29 -5.80
C GLN A 278 -22.94 -21.64 -6.53
N ILE A 279 -22.79 -22.75 -5.79
CA ILE A 279 -22.98 -24.10 -6.32
C ILE A 279 -24.45 -24.32 -6.68
N ASP A 280 -25.39 -23.93 -5.81
CA ASP A 280 -26.84 -24.04 -6.07
C ASP A 280 -27.22 -23.28 -7.35
N ALA A 281 -26.73 -22.06 -7.50
CA ALA A 281 -26.99 -21.25 -8.69
C ALA A 281 -26.42 -21.88 -9.97
N ALA A 282 -25.26 -22.55 -9.89
CA ALA A 282 -24.68 -23.28 -11.01
C ALA A 282 -25.53 -24.52 -11.36
N ILE A 283 -25.96 -25.30 -10.37
CA ILE A 283 -26.85 -26.44 -10.57
C ILE A 283 -28.16 -26.00 -11.24
N ILE A 284 -28.80 -24.94 -10.73
CA ILE A 284 -30.05 -24.41 -11.30
C ILE A 284 -29.84 -23.92 -12.74
N ARG A 285 -28.73 -23.23 -13.05
CA ARG A 285 -28.44 -22.79 -14.43
C ARG A 285 -28.30 -23.97 -15.39
N VAL A 286 -27.55 -25.00 -15.01
CA VAL A 286 -27.38 -26.22 -15.82
C VAL A 286 -28.73 -26.94 -16.00
N MET A 287 -29.47 -27.12 -14.91
CA MET A 287 -30.76 -27.82 -14.91
C MET A 287 -31.86 -27.06 -15.66
N LYS A 288 -31.88 -25.72 -15.61
CA LYS A 288 -32.80 -24.90 -16.38
C LYS A 288 -32.51 -24.95 -17.89
N ALA A 289 -31.24 -25.10 -18.27
CA ALA A 289 -30.82 -25.20 -19.67
C ALA A 289 -31.10 -26.58 -20.28
N GLN A 290 -30.89 -27.66 -19.53
CA GLN A 290 -30.99 -29.03 -20.04
C GLN A 290 -32.28 -29.78 -19.65
N ARG A 291 -33.07 -29.23 -18.70
CA ARG A 291 -34.34 -29.72 -18.14
C ARG A 291 -34.31 -31.08 -17.44
N VAL A 292 -33.58 -32.06 -17.97
CA VAL A 292 -33.37 -33.40 -17.40
C VAL A 292 -31.91 -33.79 -17.58
N LEU A 293 -31.24 -34.22 -16.50
CA LEU A 293 -29.84 -34.64 -16.57
C LEU A 293 -29.53 -35.78 -15.57
N ASN A 294 -28.59 -36.65 -15.93
CA ASN A 294 -28.09 -37.67 -15.00
C ASN A 294 -27.00 -37.11 -14.07
N LEU A 295 -26.74 -37.79 -12.95
CA LEU A 295 -25.82 -37.31 -11.90
C LEU A 295 -24.40 -37.00 -12.42
N ASN A 296 -23.81 -37.92 -13.19
CA ASN A 296 -22.43 -37.78 -13.65
C ASN A 296 -22.28 -36.62 -14.64
N SER A 297 -23.25 -36.47 -15.55
CA SER A 297 -23.30 -35.36 -16.49
C SER A 297 -23.55 -34.02 -15.79
N LEU A 298 -24.40 -34.00 -14.76
CA LEU A 298 -24.68 -32.80 -13.97
C LEU A 298 -23.46 -32.33 -13.17
N VAL A 299 -22.80 -33.25 -12.47
CA VAL A 299 -21.57 -32.96 -11.74
C VAL A 299 -20.48 -32.43 -12.67
N THR A 300 -20.32 -33.02 -13.86
CA THR A 300 -19.32 -32.59 -14.86
C THR A 300 -19.62 -31.19 -15.39
N GLU A 301 -20.86 -30.90 -15.74
CA GLU A 301 -21.24 -29.59 -16.30
C GLU A 301 -21.20 -28.47 -15.25
N VAL A 302 -21.57 -28.78 -14.00
CA VAL A 302 -21.45 -27.85 -12.87
C VAL A 302 -19.98 -27.57 -12.57
N ALA A 303 -19.12 -28.59 -12.53
CA ALA A 303 -17.68 -28.42 -12.33
C ALA A 303 -17.06 -27.55 -13.44
N LYS A 304 -17.46 -27.77 -14.70
CA LYS A 304 -17.01 -26.95 -15.85
C LYS A 304 -17.43 -25.48 -15.73
N GLN A 305 -18.63 -25.18 -15.23
CA GLN A 305 -19.06 -23.80 -15.01
C GLN A 305 -18.32 -23.11 -13.84
N LEU A 306 -17.81 -23.89 -12.88
CA LEU A 306 -17.13 -23.37 -11.69
C LEU A 306 -15.60 -23.30 -11.84
N GLN A 307 -15.02 -23.99 -12.83
CA GLN A 307 -13.58 -23.98 -13.16
C GLN A 307 -12.87 -22.61 -13.17
N PRO A 308 -13.49 -21.47 -13.55
CA PRO A 308 -12.79 -20.19 -13.53
C PRO A 308 -12.47 -19.65 -12.13
N ARG A 309 -13.07 -20.23 -11.06
CA ARG A 309 -12.98 -19.67 -9.70
C ARG A 309 -12.79 -20.72 -8.59
N VAL A 310 -13.40 -21.89 -8.70
CA VAL A 310 -13.34 -22.96 -7.67
C VAL A 310 -13.57 -24.33 -8.35
N LEU A 311 -12.79 -25.34 -7.99
CA LEU A 311 -13.06 -26.73 -8.39
C LEU A 311 -13.69 -27.48 -7.19
N PRO A 312 -15.03 -27.46 -7.02
CA PRO A 312 -15.65 -28.12 -5.88
C PRO A 312 -15.59 -29.64 -5.98
N ASP A 313 -15.36 -30.29 -4.84
CA ASP A 313 -15.41 -31.76 -4.70
C ASP A 313 -16.79 -32.29 -5.18
N PRO A 314 -16.82 -33.32 -6.05
CA PRO A 314 -18.04 -34.01 -6.45
C PRO A 314 -18.98 -34.40 -5.30
N ALA A 315 -18.45 -34.70 -4.11
CA ALA A 315 -19.25 -35.01 -2.92
C ALA A 315 -20.08 -33.79 -2.43
N VAL A 316 -19.51 -32.59 -2.52
CA VAL A 316 -20.19 -31.34 -2.13
C VAL A 316 -21.31 -31.02 -3.11
N ILE A 317 -21.07 -31.20 -4.41
CA ILE A 317 -22.10 -30.99 -5.45
C ILE A 317 -23.29 -31.93 -5.22
N LYS A 318 -23.03 -33.22 -4.94
CA LYS A 318 -24.08 -34.21 -4.63
C LYS A 318 -24.94 -33.78 -3.44
N LYS A 319 -24.31 -33.36 -2.34
CA LYS A 319 -25.02 -32.86 -1.15
C LYS A 319 -25.87 -31.61 -1.43
N ARG A 320 -25.45 -30.75 -2.37
CA ARG A 320 -26.25 -29.59 -2.80
C ARG A 320 -27.44 -29.99 -3.67
N ILE A 321 -27.28 -30.99 -4.55
CA ILE A 321 -28.39 -31.55 -5.35
C ILE A 321 -29.47 -32.12 -4.43
N GLU A 322 -29.09 -32.90 -3.41
CA GLU A 322 -30.01 -33.41 -2.38
C GLU A 322 -30.77 -32.27 -1.68
N SER A 323 -30.06 -31.22 -1.26
CA SER A 323 -30.67 -30.04 -0.63
C SER A 323 -31.64 -29.29 -1.56
N LEU A 324 -31.40 -29.29 -2.88
CA LEU A 324 -32.29 -28.67 -3.86
C LEU A 324 -33.51 -29.54 -4.17
N ILE A 325 -33.42 -30.85 -4.01
CA ILE A 325 -34.57 -31.77 -4.07
C ILE A 325 -35.46 -31.55 -2.83
N GLU A 326 -34.87 -31.47 -1.64
CA GLU A 326 -35.59 -31.17 -0.39
C GLU A 326 -36.32 -29.82 -0.43
N ARG A 327 -35.78 -28.86 -1.18
CA ARG A 327 -36.37 -27.52 -1.40
C ARG A 327 -37.31 -27.45 -2.61
N GLU A 328 -37.66 -28.60 -3.19
CA GLU A 328 -38.60 -28.75 -4.31
C GLU A 328 -38.19 -28.04 -5.62
N TYR A 329 -36.90 -27.72 -5.80
CA TYR A 329 -36.39 -27.17 -7.07
C TYR A 329 -36.07 -28.26 -8.10
N LEU A 330 -35.79 -29.48 -7.64
CA LEU A 330 -35.41 -30.64 -8.46
C LEU A 330 -36.18 -31.89 -8.05
N GLU A 331 -36.53 -32.76 -9.00
CA GLU A 331 -37.14 -34.07 -8.75
C GLU A 331 -36.16 -35.17 -9.17
N ASP A 332 -35.97 -36.20 -8.33
CA ASP A 332 -35.20 -37.40 -8.71
C ASP A 332 -36.14 -38.48 -9.25
N ASN A 333 -35.95 -38.84 -10.52
CA ASN A 333 -36.64 -39.96 -11.15
C ASN A 333 -35.63 -41.01 -11.60
N ARG A 334 -35.19 -41.85 -10.65
CA ARG A 334 -34.27 -42.99 -10.89
C ARG A 334 -32.93 -42.55 -11.51
N ASN A 335 -32.19 -41.66 -10.85
CA ASN A 335 -30.91 -41.08 -11.31
C ASN A 335 -31.04 -40.12 -12.52
N GLN A 336 -32.25 -39.66 -12.80
CA GLN A 336 -32.49 -38.52 -13.70
C GLN A 336 -33.10 -37.39 -12.91
N TYR A 337 -32.35 -36.30 -12.76
CA TYR A 337 -32.83 -35.12 -12.08
C TYR A 337 -33.61 -34.27 -13.08
N GLN A 338 -34.79 -33.80 -12.69
CA GLN A 338 -35.64 -32.92 -13.47
C GLN A 338 -35.86 -31.61 -12.72
N TYR A 339 -35.83 -30.49 -13.43
CA TYR A 339 -36.10 -29.17 -12.85
C TYR A 339 -37.60 -28.88 -12.79
N ILE A 340 -38.11 -28.49 -11.61
CA ILE A 340 -39.57 -28.40 -11.35
C ILE A 340 -40.10 -26.97 -11.10
N ALA A 341 -39.23 -25.96 -10.95
CA ALA A 341 -39.59 -24.62 -10.47
C ALA A 341 -39.71 -23.52 -11.53
#